data_AF-A0A7L5A2V1-F1
#
_entry.id   AF-A0A7L5A2V1-F1
#
_cell.length_a   1.000
_cell.length_b   1.000
_cell.length_c   1.000
_cell.angle_alpha   90.00
_cell.angle_beta   90.00
_cell.angle_gamma   90.00
#
_symmetry.space_group_name_H-M   'P 1'
#
loop_
_entity.id
_entity.type
_entity.pdbx_description
1 polymer ?
#
loop_
_entity_poly.entity_id
_entity_poly.type
_entity_poly.pdbx_seq_one_letter_code
_entity_poly.pdbx_strand_id
1 'polypeptide(L)'
;MTRYFLVVAASLLPLCSFGQTKTQPATEQLESQLTAEICQDFDKLNAAKPFVQLSQEEAMSTLQQSMMQVMMRHPDEVEQLLKASGSTTQAAMQDLGQRVAVKLVADCPAAMPLFMRLTNQPATAATAPPDLTVTAAERPLLEKMARSMCADLSTVTTPAQLASQPLQQKLHLIQQAKQRVLKTYAKEISSQYGPEILTDPARQNALGAKVGLLAGDHCASFADAFGTK
;
A
#
# COMPACT_ATOMS: atom_id res chain seq x y z
N MET A 1 9.52 -38.79 61.33
CA MET A 1 8.26 -38.09 61.68
C MET A 1 8.57 -36.61 61.89
N THR A 2 7.57 -35.77 61.59
CA THR A 2 7.39 -34.38 62.06
C THR A 2 7.85 -33.25 61.11
N ARG A 3 6.82 -32.51 60.69
CA ARG A 3 6.75 -31.30 59.85
C ARG A 3 7.07 -30.04 60.66
N TYR A 4 7.58 -28.97 60.02
CA TYR A 4 7.31 -27.52 60.23
C TYR A 4 7.90 -26.80 58.99
N PHE A 5 7.21 -26.12 58.06
CA PHE A 5 6.31 -24.94 58.04
C PHE A 5 6.93 -23.61 58.51
N LEU A 6 7.14 -22.69 57.54
CA LEU A 6 7.02 -21.20 57.52
C LEU A 6 8.11 -20.60 56.59
N VAL A 7 7.85 -19.98 55.42
CA VAL A 7 7.03 -18.79 55.04
C VAL A 7 7.89 -17.51 54.93
N VAL A 8 7.56 -16.68 53.92
CA VAL A 8 8.04 -15.31 53.56
C VAL A 8 9.39 -15.29 52.81
N ALA A 9 9.58 -14.70 51.62
CA ALA A 9 9.03 -13.46 51.08
C ALA A 9 8.86 -13.52 49.55
N ALA A 10 7.63 -13.31 49.09
CA ALA A 10 7.34 -12.86 47.73
C ALA A 10 7.54 -11.34 47.67
N SER A 11 8.69 -10.89 47.16
CA SER A 11 8.90 -9.49 46.82
C SER A 11 8.38 -9.23 45.40
N LEU A 12 7.17 -8.67 45.41
CA LEU A 12 6.51 -7.89 44.38
C LEU A 12 7.48 -7.03 43.54
N LEU A 13 7.59 -7.33 42.25
CA LEU A 13 7.92 -6.36 41.21
C LEU A 13 6.98 -6.62 40.01
N PRO A 14 5.87 -5.87 39.86
CA PRO A 14 5.26 -5.73 38.56
C PRO A 14 6.15 -4.74 37.79
N LEU A 15 7.05 -5.28 36.96
CA LEU A 15 7.56 -4.52 35.83
C LEU A 15 6.40 -4.36 34.85
N CYS A 16 5.54 -3.38 35.13
CA CYS A 16 4.72 -2.75 34.12
C CYS A 16 5.69 -2.05 33.16
N SER A 17 6.21 -2.81 32.20
CA SER A 17 6.63 -2.25 30.93
C SER A 17 5.39 -1.63 30.31
N PHE A 18 5.20 -0.33 30.57
CA PHE A 18 4.46 0.53 29.67
C PHE A 18 5.25 0.58 28.36
N GLY A 19 5.10 -0.46 27.55
CA GLY A 19 5.32 -0.33 26.14
C GLY A 19 4.45 0.83 25.71
N GLN A 20 5.08 1.93 25.30
CA GLN A 20 4.40 2.99 24.58
C GLN A 20 3.89 2.36 23.28
N THR A 21 2.73 1.72 23.32
CA THR A 21 1.90 1.56 22.14
C THR A 21 1.61 2.99 21.73
N LYS A 22 2.38 3.49 20.75
CA LYS A 22 1.98 4.64 19.96
C LYS A 22 0.53 4.38 19.61
N THR A 23 -0.38 5.17 20.16
CA THR A 23 -1.78 5.12 19.80
C THR A 23 -1.80 5.44 18.31
N GLN A 24 -1.92 4.38 17.51
CA GLN A 24 -1.99 4.50 16.08
C GLN A 24 -3.28 5.31 15.79
N PRO A 25 -3.24 6.29 14.87
CA PRO A 25 -4.45 7.06 14.55
C PRO A 25 -5.61 6.10 14.27
N ALA A 26 -6.78 6.35 14.83
CA ALA A 26 -7.95 5.45 14.69
C ALA A 26 -8.25 5.08 13.22
N THR A 27 -7.96 6.00 12.30
CA THR A 27 -8.05 5.83 10.86
C THR A 27 -7.10 4.78 10.29
N GLU A 28 -5.84 4.73 10.75
CA GLU A 28 -4.87 3.74 10.28
C GLU A 28 -5.21 2.32 10.74
N GLN A 29 -5.74 2.20 11.97
CA GLN A 29 -6.19 0.91 12.50
C GLN A 29 -7.39 0.38 11.70
N LEU A 30 -8.36 1.26 11.42
CA LEU A 30 -9.51 0.92 10.57
C LEU A 30 -9.05 0.48 9.17
N GLU A 31 -8.16 1.24 8.53
CA GLU A 31 -7.64 0.86 7.21
C GLU A 31 -6.98 -0.52 7.22
N SER A 32 -6.14 -0.80 8.22
CA SER A 32 -5.48 -2.10 8.34
C SER A 32 -6.49 -3.23 8.54
N GLN A 33 -7.54 -2.99 9.32
CA GLN A 33 -8.60 -3.97 9.56
C GLN A 33 -9.44 -4.22 8.30
N LEU A 34 -9.85 -3.16 7.60
CA LEU A 34 -10.57 -3.25 6.33
C LEU A 34 -9.74 -3.99 5.27
N THR A 35 -8.46 -3.64 5.13
CA THR A 35 -7.54 -4.33 4.20
C THR A 35 -7.45 -5.82 4.52
N ALA A 36 -7.27 -6.19 5.80
CA ALA A 36 -7.16 -7.59 6.20
C ALA A 36 -8.44 -8.38 5.90
N GLU A 37 -9.61 -7.82 6.18
CA GLU A 37 -10.90 -8.46 5.91
C GLU A 37 -11.21 -8.56 4.41
N ILE A 38 -10.97 -7.50 3.65
CA ILE A 38 -11.11 -7.54 2.19
C ILE A 38 -10.14 -8.56 1.60
N CYS A 39 -8.91 -8.67 2.12
CA CYS A 39 -7.98 -9.67 1.62
C CYS A 39 -8.45 -11.10 1.87
N GLN A 40 -8.99 -11.39 3.05
CA GLN A 40 -9.60 -12.70 3.34
C GLN A 40 -10.79 -13.00 2.42
N ASP A 41 -11.63 -12.01 2.13
CA ASP A 41 -12.75 -12.17 1.19
C ASP A 41 -12.23 -12.38 -0.24
N PHE A 42 -11.17 -11.67 -0.63
CA PHE A 42 -10.50 -11.86 -1.92
C PHE A 42 -9.87 -13.23 -2.09
N ASP A 43 -9.22 -13.79 -1.06
CA ASP A 43 -8.67 -15.15 -1.13
C ASP A 43 -9.78 -16.18 -1.41
N LYS A 44 -10.94 -16.05 -0.73
CA LYS A 44 -12.10 -16.92 -0.94
C LYS A 44 -12.68 -16.75 -2.34
N LEU A 45 -12.88 -15.51 -2.78
CA LEU A 45 -13.46 -15.19 -4.08
C LEU A 45 -12.54 -15.62 -5.22
N ASN A 46 -11.23 -15.40 -5.10
CA ASN A 46 -10.22 -15.80 -6.07
C ASN A 46 -10.08 -17.33 -6.14
N ALA A 47 -10.24 -18.04 -5.02
CA ALA A 47 -10.29 -19.51 -5.01
C ALA A 47 -11.54 -20.05 -5.73
N ALA A 48 -12.68 -19.36 -5.62
CA ALA A 48 -13.92 -19.75 -6.29
C ALA A 48 -13.93 -19.42 -7.79
N LYS A 49 -13.45 -18.22 -8.16
CA LYS A 49 -13.27 -17.77 -9.54
C LYS A 49 -11.99 -16.95 -9.63
N PRO A 50 -10.91 -17.49 -10.23
CA PRO A 50 -9.64 -16.79 -10.30
C PRO A 50 -9.79 -15.40 -10.91
N PHE A 51 -9.28 -14.37 -10.23
CA PHE A 51 -9.40 -12.98 -10.65
C PHE A 51 -8.73 -12.71 -12.00
N VAL A 52 -7.74 -13.52 -12.36
CA VAL A 52 -7.14 -13.53 -13.70
C VAL A 52 -8.15 -13.87 -14.80
N GLN A 53 -9.31 -14.45 -14.50
CA GLN A 53 -10.35 -14.78 -15.49
C GLN A 53 -11.48 -13.76 -15.55
N LEU A 54 -11.48 -12.76 -14.67
CA LEU A 54 -12.52 -11.74 -14.64
C LEU A 54 -12.38 -10.77 -15.80
N SER A 55 -13.51 -10.33 -16.34
CA SER A 55 -13.57 -9.11 -17.15
C SER A 55 -13.27 -7.87 -16.30
N GLN A 56 -13.01 -6.72 -16.93
CA GLN A 56 -12.81 -5.47 -16.21
C GLN A 56 -14.05 -5.08 -15.38
N GLU A 57 -15.25 -5.29 -15.93
CA GLU A 57 -16.52 -5.01 -15.24
C GLU A 57 -16.73 -5.95 -14.05
N GLU A 58 -16.43 -7.24 -14.22
CA GLU A 58 -16.51 -8.22 -13.13
C GLU A 58 -15.50 -7.93 -12.02
N ALA A 59 -14.27 -7.53 -12.37
CA ALA A 59 -13.25 -7.12 -11.42
C ALA A 59 -13.69 -5.88 -10.63
N MET A 60 -14.28 -4.89 -11.31
CA MET A 60 -14.78 -3.67 -10.68
C MET A 60 -15.94 -3.97 -9.73
N SER A 61 -16.90 -4.79 -10.18
CA SER A 61 -18.02 -5.23 -9.35
C SER A 61 -17.54 -6.00 -8.11
N THR A 62 -16.57 -6.92 -8.29
CA THR A 62 -15.99 -7.71 -7.19
C THR A 62 -15.34 -6.83 -6.13
N LEU A 63 -14.54 -5.84 -6.56
CA LEU A 63 -13.91 -4.87 -5.65
C LEU A 63 -14.97 -4.05 -4.90
N GLN A 64 -15.93 -3.47 -5.62
CA GLN A 64 -16.97 -2.64 -5.02
C GLN A 64 -17.83 -3.42 -4.01
N GLN A 65 -18.23 -4.64 -4.36
CA GLN A 65 -19.03 -5.49 -3.47
C GLN A 65 -18.26 -5.85 -2.21
N SER A 66 -17.00 -6.27 -2.33
CA SER A 66 -16.19 -6.64 -1.17
C SER A 66 -15.93 -5.45 -0.26
N MET A 67 -15.55 -4.28 -0.83
CA MET A 67 -15.37 -3.06 -0.04
C MET A 67 -16.66 -2.66 0.67
N MET A 68 -17.79 -2.62 -0.04
CA MET A 68 -19.08 -2.28 0.55
C MET A 68 -19.48 -3.26 1.65
N GLN A 69 -19.33 -4.56 1.43
CA GLN A 69 -19.68 -5.58 2.40
C GLN A 69 -18.84 -5.46 3.67
N VAL A 70 -17.53 -5.23 3.54
CA VAL A 70 -16.64 -5.06 4.70
C VAL A 70 -16.96 -3.76 5.43
N MET A 71 -17.16 -2.64 4.72
CA MET A 71 -17.55 -1.37 5.36
C MET A 71 -18.88 -1.49 6.13
N MET A 72 -19.84 -2.26 5.63
CA MET A 72 -21.12 -2.51 6.32
C MET A 72 -20.96 -3.35 7.60
N ARG A 73 -19.82 -4.03 7.81
CA ARG A 73 -19.50 -4.73 9.06
C ARG A 73 -18.89 -3.79 10.13
N HIS A 74 -18.42 -2.60 9.72
CA HIS A 74 -17.76 -1.60 10.58
C HIS A 74 -18.47 -0.23 10.53
N PRO A 75 -19.79 -0.16 10.82
CA PRO A 75 -20.56 1.06 10.66
C PRO A 75 -20.10 2.17 11.62
N ASP A 76 -19.70 1.81 12.85
CA ASP A 76 -19.31 2.76 13.89
C ASP A 76 -17.97 3.43 13.57
N GLU A 77 -17.01 2.67 13.05
CA GLU A 77 -15.70 3.15 12.65
C GLU A 77 -15.78 4.01 11.39
N VAL A 78 -16.64 3.64 10.44
CA VAL A 78 -16.94 4.47 9.27
C VAL A 78 -17.60 5.78 9.72
N GLU A 79 -18.58 5.74 10.63
CA GLU A 79 -19.21 6.97 11.15
C GLU A 79 -18.20 7.88 11.87
N GLN A 80 -17.27 7.32 12.64
CA GLN A 80 -16.19 8.07 13.28
C GLN A 80 -15.25 8.72 12.26
N LEU A 81 -14.89 8.00 11.20
CA LEU A 81 -14.07 8.53 10.11
C LEU A 81 -14.76 9.71 9.42
N LEU A 82 -16.06 9.58 9.16
CA LEU A 82 -16.86 10.65 8.58
C LEU A 82 -16.93 11.89 9.48
N LYS A 83 -17.07 11.70 10.79
CA LYS A 83 -17.06 12.81 11.77
C LYS A 83 -15.69 13.48 11.86
N ALA A 84 -14.60 12.73 11.74
CA ALA A 84 -13.23 13.23 11.83
C ALA A 84 -12.74 13.93 10.56
N SER A 85 -13.25 13.55 9.39
CA SER A 85 -12.76 14.00 8.08
C SER A 85 -12.99 15.50 7.82
N GLY A 86 -14.06 16.10 8.38
CA GLY A 86 -14.42 17.50 8.11
C GLY A 86 -14.78 17.80 6.64
N SER A 87 -14.81 16.78 5.79
CA SER A 87 -15.13 16.84 4.36
C SER A 87 -16.52 16.24 4.08
N THR A 88 -16.95 16.23 2.81
CA THR A 88 -18.20 15.55 2.44
C THR A 88 -18.04 14.04 2.58
N THR A 89 -19.14 13.34 2.91
CA THR A 89 -19.15 11.88 3.04
C THR A 89 -18.57 11.17 1.82
N GLN A 90 -18.85 11.67 0.62
CA GLN A 90 -18.33 11.10 -0.60
C GLN A 90 -16.80 11.22 -0.72
N ALA A 91 -16.23 12.37 -0.35
CA ALA A 91 -14.78 12.57 -0.38
C ALA A 91 -14.10 11.66 0.66
N ALA A 92 -14.59 11.65 1.90
CA ALA A 92 -14.04 10.81 2.97
C ALA A 92 -14.08 9.30 2.66
N MET A 93 -15.11 8.83 1.96
CA MET A 93 -15.25 7.42 1.55
C MET A 93 -14.36 7.08 0.37
N GLN A 94 -14.24 8.00 -0.59
CA GLN A 94 -13.32 7.84 -1.72
C GLN A 94 -11.88 7.72 -1.22
N ASP A 95 -11.53 8.54 -0.25
CA ASP A 95 -10.24 8.56 0.43
C ASP A 95 -9.90 7.24 1.11
N LEU A 96 -10.78 6.81 2.01
CA LEU A 96 -10.65 5.53 2.68
C LEU A 96 -10.50 4.41 1.65
N GLY A 97 -11.33 4.43 0.60
CA GLY A 97 -11.29 3.43 -0.45
C GLY A 97 -9.95 3.39 -1.19
N GLN A 98 -9.35 4.55 -1.48
CA GLN A 98 -8.07 4.62 -2.15
C GLN A 98 -6.91 4.17 -1.26
N ARG A 99 -6.89 4.56 0.02
CA ARG A 99 -5.88 4.08 0.98
C ARG A 99 -5.95 2.58 1.20
N VAL A 100 -7.16 2.04 1.36
CA VAL A 100 -7.41 0.61 1.47
C VAL A 100 -6.99 -0.12 0.18
N ALA A 101 -7.24 0.45 -0.99
CA ALA A 101 -6.80 -0.13 -2.27
C ALA A 101 -5.26 -0.20 -2.39
N VAL A 102 -4.54 0.84 -1.97
CA VAL A 102 -3.06 0.84 -1.96
C VAL A 102 -2.55 -0.25 -1.00
N LYS A 103 -3.10 -0.32 0.21
CA LYS A 103 -2.75 -1.36 1.18
C LYS A 103 -3.11 -2.77 0.67
N LEU A 104 -4.24 -2.93 -0.03
CA LEU A 104 -4.61 -4.22 -0.64
C LEU A 104 -3.60 -4.66 -1.69
N VAL A 105 -3.13 -3.76 -2.56
CA VAL A 105 -2.09 -4.12 -3.53
C VAL A 105 -0.78 -4.50 -2.84
N ALA A 106 -0.45 -3.84 -1.72
CA ALA A 106 0.78 -4.12 -0.97
C ALA A 106 0.72 -5.44 -0.19
N ASP A 107 -0.39 -5.67 0.52
CA ASP A 107 -0.50 -6.70 1.57
C ASP A 107 -1.32 -7.92 1.12
N CYS A 108 -2.04 -7.83 -0.01
CA CYS A 108 -2.93 -8.89 -0.49
C CYS A 108 -2.54 -9.39 -1.89
N PRO A 109 -1.79 -10.51 -1.97
CA PRO A 109 -1.41 -11.11 -3.26
C PRO A 109 -2.61 -11.42 -4.17
N ALA A 110 -3.74 -11.85 -3.58
CA ALA A 110 -4.97 -12.12 -4.32
C ALA A 110 -5.59 -10.86 -4.93
N ALA A 111 -5.35 -9.66 -4.39
CA ALA A 111 -5.89 -8.42 -4.95
C ALA A 111 -5.22 -8.02 -6.28
N MET A 112 -3.97 -8.43 -6.49
CA MET A 112 -3.16 -7.92 -7.59
C MET A 112 -3.73 -8.24 -8.99
N PRO A 113 -4.14 -9.48 -9.30
CA PRO A 113 -4.77 -9.77 -10.58
C PRO A 113 -6.06 -8.98 -10.82
N LEU A 114 -6.81 -8.70 -9.75
CA LEU A 114 -8.02 -7.89 -9.81
C LEU A 114 -7.68 -6.45 -10.20
N PHE A 115 -6.69 -5.82 -9.56
CA PHE A 115 -6.26 -4.47 -9.93
C PHE A 115 -5.64 -4.40 -11.33
N MET A 116 -4.92 -5.44 -11.77
CA MET A 116 -4.41 -5.51 -13.15
C MET A 116 -5.56 -5.49 -14.18
N ARG A 117 -6.66 -6.21 -13.91
CA ARG A 117 -7.87 -6.16 -14.74
C ARG A 117 -8.50 -4.78 -14.79
N LEU A 118 -8.51 -4.04 -13.67
CA LEU A 118 -9.04 -2.67 -13.62
C LEU A 118 -8.23 -1.70 -14.49
N THR A 119 -6.92 -1.92 -14.61
CA THR A 119 -6.06 -1.10 -15.48
C THR A 119 -6.13 -1.47 -16.96
N ASN A 120 -7.02 -2.40 -17.34
CA ASN A 120 -7.12 -2.99 -18.68
C ASN A 120 -5.78 -3.59 -19.17
N GLN A 121 -4.90 -3.95 -18.24
CA GLN A 121 -3.71 -4.72 -18.57
C GLN A 121 -4.11 -6.18 -18.73
N PRO A 122 -3.59 -6.88 -19.76
CA PRO A 122 -3.82 -8.31 -19.88
C PRO A 122 -3.21 -8.98 -18.64
N ALA A 123 -4.06 -9.53 -17.78
CA ALA A 123 -3.63 -10.39 -16.70
C ALA A 123 -3.12 -11.69 -17.36
N THR A 124 -1.86 -11.70 -17.75
CA THR A 124 -1.22 -12.95 -18.18
C THR A 124 -1.13 -13.82 -16.93
N ALA A 125 -1.71 -15.02 -17.00
CA ALA A 125 -1.77 -15.97 -15.88
C ALA A 125 -0.38 -16.43 -15.35
N ALA A 126 0.72 -15.87 -15.89
CA ALA A 126 2.09 -16.27 -15.66
C ALA A 126 2.95 -15.23 -14.92
N THR A 127 2.43 -14.04 -14.62
CA THR A 127 3.17 -13.08 -13.77
C THR A 127 2.64 -13.19 -12.35
N ALA A 128 3.38 -13.90 -11.51
CA ALA A 128 3.24 -13.74 -10.07
C ALA A 128 3.24 -12.23 -9.74
N PRO A 129 2.44 -11.79 -8.75
CA PRO A 129 2.50 -10.41 -8.31
C PRO A 129 3.96 -10.02 -8.05
N PRO A 130 4.43 -8.84 -8.50
CA PRO A 130 5.78 -8.39 -8.19
C PRO A 130 6.00 -8.52 -6.68
N ASP A 131 7.09 -9.17 -6.28
CA ASP A 131 7.47 -9.21 -4.87
C ASP A 131 7.72 -7.78 -4.39
N LEU A 132 6.82 -7.27 -3.54
CA LEU A 132 6.89 -5.93 -2.97
C LEU A 132 7.72 -5.90 -1.68
N THR A 133 8.26 -7.04 -1.24
CA THR A 133 9.10 -7.13 -0.04
C THR A 133 10.37 -6.32 -0.24
N VAL A 134 10.57 -5.31 0.62
CA VAL A 134 11.80 -4.51 0.65
C VAL A 134 12.75 -5.12 1.69
N THR A 135 13.82 -5.77 1.22
CA THR A 135 14.84 -6.34 2.11
C THR A 135 15.70 -5.24 2.74
N ALA A 136 16.37 -5.57 3.85
CA ALA A 136 17.27 -4.64 4.54
C ALA A 136 18.43 -4.15 3.64
N ALA A 137 18.90 -4.99 2.72
CA ALA A 137 19.97 -4.65 1.79
C ALA A 137 19.51 -3.69 0.69
N GLU A 138 18.28 -3.84 0.19
CA GLU A 138 17.72 -2.98 -0.87
C GLU A 138 17.30 -1.61 -0.37
N ARG A 139 16.81 -1.54 0.88
CA ARG A 139 16.17 -0.34 1.46
C ARG A 139 16.95 0.96 1.26
N PRO A 140 18.28 1.05 1.52
CA PRO A 140 18.99 2.31 1.36
C PRO A 140 18.95 2.88 -0.07
N LEU A 141 19.07 2.01 -1.07
CA LEU A 141 18.98 2.40 -2.48
C LEU A 141 17.56 2.81 -2.85
N LEU A 142 16.57 1.98 -2.47
CA LEU A 142 15.17 2.23 -2.82
C LEU A 142 14.64 3.51 -2.19
N GLU A 143 14.99 3.81 -0.93
CA GLU A 143 14.63 5.08 -0.30
C GLU A 143 15.30 6.28 -0.99
N LYS A 144 16.57 6.15 -1.42
CA LYS A 144 17.28 7.20 -2.18
C LYS A 144 16.57 7.47 -3.51
N MET A 145 16.16 6.41 -4.21
CA MET A 145 15.38 6.52 -5.45
C MET A 145 14.02 7.17 -5.21
N ALA A 146 13.28 6.74 -4.16
CA ALA A 146 11.99 7.30 -3.80
C ALA A 146 12.09 8.81 -3.51
N ARG A 147 13.02 9.23 -2.65
CA ARG A 147 13.30 10.66 -2.36
C ARG A 147 13.66 11.44 -3.62
N SER A 148 14.50 10.86 -4.47
CA SER A 148 14.91 11.49 -5.74
C SER A 148 13.73 11.65 -6.70
N MET A 149 12.79 10.70 -6.72
CA MET A 149 11.58 10.79 -7.52
C MET A 149 10.66 11.91 -7.02
N CYS A 150 10.49 12.05 -5.69
CA CYS A 150 9.73 13.17 -5.11
C CYS A 150 10.37 14.52 -5.48
N ALA A 151 11.70 14.62 -5.35
CA ALA A 151 12.44 15.84 -5.67
C ALA A 151 12.29 16.19 -7.15
N ASP A 152 12.45 15.22 -8.05
CA ASP A 152 12.30 15.40 -9.49
C ASP A 152 10.89 15.87 -9.87
N LEU A 153 9.84 15.23 -9.33
CA LEU A 153 8.45 15.67 -9.52
C LEU A 153 8.23 17.11 -9.03
N SER A 154 8.81 17.47 -7.88
CA SER A 154 8.73 18.82 -7.31
C SER A 154 9.36 19.90 -8.20
N THR A 155 10.31 19.53 -9.08
CA THR A 155 10.91 20.49 -10.02
C THR A 155 10.03 20.80 -11.23
N VAL A 156 9.12 19.89 -11.60
CA VAL A 156 8.33 20.00 -12.83
C VAL A 156 6.85 20.28 -12.57
N THR A 157 6.37 20.05 -11.35
CA THR A 157 4.97 20.29 -10.98
C THR A 157 4.82 20.50 -9.48
N THR A 158 3.76 21.20 -9.08
CA THR A 158 3.32 21.27 -7.68
C THR A 158 2.23 20.23 -7.42
N PRO A 159 2.00 19.82 -6.15
CA PRO A 159 0.86 18.96 -5.79
C PRO A 159 -0.48 19.44 -6.35
N ALA A 160 -0.79 20.73 -6.24
CA ALA A 160 -2.04 21.30 -6.71
C ALA A 160 -2.17 21.22 -8.24
N GLN A 161 -1.09 21.53 -8.97
CA GLN A 161 -1.06 21.39 -10.42
C GLN A 161 -1.20 19.93 -10.84
N LEU A 162 -0.45 19.02 -10.20
CA LEU A 162 -0.56 17.61 -10.49
C LEU A 162 -1.99 17.13 -10.25
N ALA A 163 -2.62 17.48 -9.13
CA ALA A 163 -3.99 17.09 -8.78
C ALA A 163 -5.01 17.47 -9.86
N SER A 164 -4.85 18.66 -10.45
CA SER A 164 -5.72 19.19 -11.51
C SER A 164 -5.57 18.51 -12.88
N GLN A 165 -4.51 17.73 -13.08
CA GLN A 165 -4.25 17.09 -14.38
C GLN A 165 -5.11 15.82 -14.60
N PRO A 166 -5.45 15.49 -15.86
CA PRO A 166 -6.02 14.20 -16.19
C PRO A 166 -5.09 13.05 -15.78
N LEU A 167 -5.65 11.90 -15.41
CA LEU A 167 -4.89 10.74 -14.94
C LEU A 167 -3.74 10.35 -15.89
N GLN A 168 -4.00 10.34 -17.20
CA GLN A 168 -2.97 10.03 -18.21
C GLN A 168 -1.77 10.97 -18.14
N GLN A 169 -2.01 12.27 -17.93
CA GLN A 169 -0.94 13.26 -17.82
C GLN A 169 -0.16 13.09 -16.50
N LYS A 170 -0.86 12.79 -15.40
CA LYS A 170 -0.21 12.47 -14.11
C LYS A 170 0.71 11.26 -14.24
N LEU A 171 0.24 10.19 -14.87
CA LEU A 171 1.01 8.96 -15.13
C LEU A 171 2.21 9.24 -16.04
N HIS A 172 2.07 10.10 -17.05
CA HIS A 172 3.17 10.51 -17.90
C HIS A 172 4.28 11.21 -17.12
N LEU A 173 3.94 12.14 -16.22
CA LEU A 173 4.92 12.83 -15.37
C LEU A 173 5.65 11.86 -14.44
N ILE A 174 4.92 10.93 -13.79
CA ILE A 174 5.55 9.88 -12.98
C ILE A 174 6.50 9.04 -13.82
N GLN A 175 6.08 8.61 -15.01
CA GLN A 175 6.88 7.76 -15.88
C GLN A 175 8.17 8.47 -16.31
N GLN A 176 8.12 9.77 -16.61
CA GLN A 176 9.31 10.56 -16.90
C GLN A 176 10.25 10.69 -15.68
N ALA A 177 9.70 10.99 -14.50
CA ALA A 177 10.48 11.05 -13.26
C ALA A 177 11.17 9.71 -12.96
N LYS A 178 10.42 8.60 -13.12
CA LYS A 178 10.93 7.23 -12.99
C LYS A 178 12.11 6.98 -13.93
N GLN A 179 11.99 7.34 -15.21
CA GLN A 179 13.08 7.16 -16.18
C GLN A 179 14.34 7.95 -15.81
N ARG A 180 14.19 9.20 -15.34
CA ARG A 180 15.32 10.02 -14.87
C ARG A 180 15.98 9.38 -13.65
N VAL A 181 15.20 8.97 -12.65
CA VAL A 181 15.71 8.30 -11.43
C VAL A 181 16.42 6.99 -11.76
N LEU A 182 15.84 6.15 -12.62
CA LEU A 182 16.47 4.90 -13.08
C LEU A 182 17.82 5.17 -13.75
N LYS A 183 17.91 6.20 -14.61
CA LYS A 183 19.16 6.59 -15.27
C LYS A 183 20.20 7.10 -14.26
N THR A 184 19.79 7.92 -13.30
CA THR A 184 20.66 8.49 -12.26
C THR A 184 21.29 7.39 -11.39
N TYR A 185 20.52 6.36 -11.04
CA TYR A 185 20.97 5.27 -10.15
C TYR A 185 21.30 3.98 -10.90
N ALA A 186 21.47 4.02 -12.22
CA ALA A 186 21.64 2.83 -13.05
C ALA A 186 22.79 1.94 -12.55
N LYS A 187 23.91 2.53 -12.12
CA LYS A 187 25.08 1.79 -11.64
C LYS A 187 24.79 1.07 -10.32
N GLU A 188 24.22 1.76 -9.34
CA GLU A 188 23.84 1.16 -8.06
C GLU A 188 22.75 0.09 -8.23
N ILE A 189 21.77 0.34 -9.10
CA ILE A 189 20.71 -0.61 -9.46
C ILE A 189 21.33 -1.88 -10.06
N SER A 190 22.20 -1.76 -11.07
CA SER A 190 22.87 -2.93 -11.66
C SER A 190 23.78 -3.66 -10.68
N SER A 191 24.40 -2.96 -9.73
CA SER A 191 25.20 -3.58 -8.69
C SER A 191 24.37 -4.38 -7.68
N GLN A 192 23.17 -3.88 -7.34
CA GLN A 192 22.30 -4.50 -6.35
C GLN A 192 21.45 -5.64 -6.94
N TYR A 193 21.02 -5.48 -8.19
CA TYR A 193 20.03 -6.36 -8.82
C TYR A 193 20.55 -7.13 -10.03
N GLY A 194 21.77 -6.87 -10.51
CA GLY A 194 22.27 -7.38 -11.78
C GLY A 194 21.97 -6.45 -12.96
N PRO A 195 22.80 -6.43 -14.02
CA PRO A 195 22.65 -5.52 -15.16
C PRO A 195 21.35 -5.71 -15.95
N GLU A 196 20.81 -6.93 -15.98
CA GLU A 196 19.61 -7.31 -16.72
C GLU A 196 18.34 -6.60 -16.24
N ILE A 197 18.32 -6.06 -15.01
CA ILE A 197 17.18 -5.28 -14.51
C ILE A 197 16.92 -4.03 -15.36
N LEU A 198 17.94 -3.49 -16.05
CA LEU A 198 17.78 -2.32 -16.91
C LEU A 198 17.22 -2.65 -18.31
N THR A 199 17.06 -3.94 -18.61
CA THR A 199 16.52 -4.42 -19.90
C THR A 199 15.28 -5.29 -19.76
N ASP A 200 14.99 -5.80 -18.56
CA ASP A 200 13.82 -6.63 -18.27
C ASP A 200 12.63 -5.77 -17.75
N PRO A 201 11.56 -5.59 -18.55
CA PRO A 201 10.42 -4.76 -18.16
C PRO A 201 9.69 -5.25 -16.91
N ALA A 202 9.62 -6.57 -16.70
CA ALA A 202 8.95 -7.13 -15.52
C ALA A 202 9.72 -6.78 -14.25
N ARG A 203 11.05 -6.90 -14.29
CA ARG A 203 11.92 -6.53 -13.16
C ARG A 203 11.96 -5.02 -12.92
N GLN A 204 11.90 -4.20 -13.97
CA GLN A 204 11.75 -2.75 -13.82
C GLN A 204 10.43 -2.36 -13.18
N ASN A 205 9.35 -3.05 -13.55
CA ASN A 205 8.03 -2.80 -12.95
C ASN A 205 8.03 -3.20 -11.47
N ALA A 206 8.63 -4.34 -11.10
CA ALA A 206 8.78 -4.74 -9.71
C ALA A 206 9.63 -3.74 -8.89
N LEU A 207 10.78 -3.29 -9.43
CA LEU A 207 11.59 -2.24 -8.82
C LEU A 207 10.81 -0.94 -8.66
N GLY A 208 10.10 -0.52 -9.70
CA GLY A 208 9.25 0.67 -9.69
C GLY A 208 8.13 0.59 -8.66
N ALA A 209 7.54 -0.59 -8.45
CA ALA A 209 6.53 -0.80 -7.42
C ALA A 209 7.11 -0.69 -6.01
N LYS A 210 8.29 -1.28 -5.75
CA LYS A 210 9.00 -1.11 -4.47
C LYS A 210 9.36 0.35 -4.19
N VAL A 211 9.84 1.08 -5.20
CA VAL A 211 10.13 2.52 -5.09
C VAL A 211 8.84 3.31 -4.84
N GLY A 212 7.75 2.99 -5.54
CA GLY A 212 6.45 3.62 -5.36
C GLY A 212 5.89 3.42 -3.96
N LEU A 213 6.04 2.22 -3.39
CA LEU A 213 5.65 1.91 -2.01
C LEU A 213 6.38 2.84 -1.02
N LEU A 214 7.72 2.95 -1.13
CA LEU A 214 8.52 3.82 -0.25
C LEU A 214 8.34 5.32 -0.56
N ALA A 215 7.90 5.65 -1.78
CA ALA A 215 7.61 7.03 -2.15
C ALA A 215 6.37 7.58 -1.43
N GLY A 216 5.45 6.74 -0.96
CA GLY A 216 4.33 7.19 -0.12
C GLY A 216 4.80 7.97 1.12
N ASP A 217 5.82 7.45 1.81
CA ASP A 217 6.39 8.05 3.02
C ASP A 217 7.21 9.32 2.74
N HIS A 218 7.75 9.45 1.54
CA HIS A 218 8.65 10.56 1.16
C HIS A 218 7.98 11.64 0.31
N CYS A 219 6.90 11.30 -0.39
CA CYS A 219 6.18 12.17 -1.31
C CYS A 219 4.73 12.41 -0.84
N ALA A 220 4.46 12.48 0.48
CA ALA A 220 3.09 12.57 1.01
C ALA A 220 2.24 13.66 0.30
N SER A 221 2.83 14.82 -0.01
CA SER A 221 2.15 15.89 -0.74
C SER A 221 1.74 15.52 -2.17
N PHE A 222 2.50 14.65 -2.84
CA PHE A 222 2.17 14.15 -4.17
C PHE A 222 1.23 12.95 -4.13
N ALA A 223 1.30 12.09 -3.11
CA ALA A 223 0.32 11.03 -2.92
C ALA A 223 -1.10 11.61 -2.88
N ASP A 224 -1.30 12.69 -2.11
CA ASP A 224 -2.55 13.46 -2.06
C ASP A 224 -3.06 13.87 -3.45
N ALA A 225 -2.16 14.25 -4.36
CA ALA A 225 -2.52 14.71 -5.71
C ALA A 225 -3.05 13.57 -6.62
N PHE A 226 -2.80 12.32 -6.26
CA PHE A 226 -3.38 11.15 -6.92
C PHE A 226 -4.74 10.74 -6.35
N GLY A 227 -5.27 11.49 -5.37
CA GLY A 227 -6.56 11.22 -4.75
C GLY A 227 -6.48 10.28 -3.55
N THR A 228 -5.31 10.09 -2.92
CA THR A 228 -5.21 9.33 -1.64
C THR A 228 -5.69 10.15 -0.42
N LYS A 229 -6.59 11.10 -0.67
CA LYS A 229 -7.44 11.86 0.25
C LYS A 229 -8.88 11.75 -0.28
#